data_AF-A0A454CUE0-F1
#
_entry.id   AF-A0A454CUE0-F1
#
_cell.length_a   1.000
_cell.length_b   1.000
_cell.length_c   1.000
_cell.angle_alpha   90.00
_cell.angle_beta   90.00
_cell.angle_gamma   90.00
#
_symmetry.space_group_name_H-M   'P 1'
#
loop_
_entity.id
_entity.type
_entity.pdbx_description
1 polymer ?
#
loop_
_entity_poly.entity_id
_entity_poly.type
_entity_poly.pdbx_seq_one_letter_code
_entity_poly.pdbx_strand_id
1 'polypeptide(L)'
;LQEGEVQYRSNFWDASLRVRDFQILLQDENQPYRLLPQLDLNYYTPLMGNYVNFDVKSQISRFDTDDTAKPDATRVHVEPGLTIPLSNSWATWTTEARVLSTYYSQDLTGLTDTNLRNQLDENVSRVIPEFRTHARMYLERDTSWIEGYTQTLEPQLQYLYVPEEDQTNIYNYDTTLLQTDYYGLFRSRKYSGIDKIASANQLSYGASTRFFDDDYKERLNISFGQIYY
;
A
#
# COMPACT_ATOMS: atom_id res chain seq x y z
N LEU A 1 5.32 10.93 19.87
CA LEU A 1 4.60 11.28 18.61
C LEU A 1 3.79 12.52 18.89
N GLN A 2 4.01 13.57 18.12
CA GLN A 2 3.20 14.77 18.09
C GLN A 2 2.58 14.85 16.70
N GLU A 3 1.25 14.94 16.63
CA GLU A 3 0.52 14.94 15.36
C GLU A 3 -0.64 15.93 15.42
N GLY A 4 -0.79 16.70 14.36
CA GLY A 4 -1.96 17.53 14.10
C GLY A 4 -2.50 17.21 12.71
N GLU A 5 -3.81 17.02 12.61
CA GLU A 5 -4.45 16.68 11.34
C GLU A 5 -5.79 17.39 11.20
N VAL A 6 -6.02 17.95 10.01
CA VAL A 6 -7.30 18.51 9.59
C VAL A 6 -7.76 17.75 8.37
N GLN A 7 -8.98 17.22 8.43
CA GLN A 7 -9.58 16.46 7.33
C GLN A 7 -10.86 17.12 6.85
N TYR A 8 -11.08 17.06 5.55
CA TYR A 8 -12.36 17.35 4.92
C TYR A 8 -12.79 16.17 4.06
N ARG A 9 -14.06 15.78 4.14
CA ARG A 9 -14.62 14.66 3.38
C ARG A 9 -15.93 15.07 2.72
N SER A 10 -16.07 14.70 1.46
CA SER A 10 -17.29 14.80 0.67
C SER A 10 -17.65 13.43 0.08
N ASN A 11 -18.62 13.38 -0.82
CA ASN A 11 -19.08 12.14 -1.45
C ASN A 11 -18.06 11.55 -2.44
N PHE A 12 -17.30 12.40 -3.13
CA PHE A 12 -16.41 12.01 -4.23
C PHE A 12 -14.95 12.34 -3.99
N TRP A 13 -14.63 13.03 -2.89
CA TRP A 13 -13.25 13.35 -2.55
C TRP A 13 -13.08 13.55 -1.06
N ASP A 14 -11.86 13.31 -0.60
CA ASP A 14 -11.37 13.69 0.71
C ASP A 14 -10.01 14.35 0.59
N ALA A 15 -9.72 15.23 1.54
CA ALA A 15 -8.43 15.85 1.69
C ALA A 15 -8.02 15.83 3.16
N SER A 16 -6.76 15.54 3.42
CA SER A 16 -6.17 15.60 4.76
C SER A 16 -4.88 16.40 4.73
N LEU A 17 -4.78 17.39 5.61
CA LEU A 17 -3.54 18.11 5.88
C LEU A 17 -3.02 17.64 7.25
N ARG A 18 -1.85 17.01 7.25
CA ARG A 18 -1.20 16.46 8.45
C ARG A 18 0.16 17.09 8.66
N VAL A 19 0.48 17.34 9.92
CA VAL A 19 1.83 17.61 10.42
C VAL A 19 2.16 16.55 11.46
N ARG A 20 3.36 15.96 11.35
CA ARG A 20 3.80 14.89 12.26
C ARG A 20 5.26 15.04 12.64
N ASP A 21 5.53 14.88 13.93
CA ASP A 21 6.87 14.92 14.51
C ASP A 21 7.06 13.76 15.53
N PHE A 22 8.27 13.25 15.62
CA PHE A 22 8.66 12.15 16.50
C PHE A 22 9.77 12.61 17.44
N GLN A 23 9.46 12.66 18.74
CA GLN A 23 10.47 12.83 19.77
C GLN A 23 10.96 11.45 20.24
N ILE A 24 12.20 11.12 19.91
CA ILE A 24 12.88 9.92 20.43
C ILE A 24 13.52 10.19 21.79
N LEU A 25 13.67 9.17 22.61
CA LEU A 25 14.23 9.29 23.97
C LEU A 25 15.76 9.30 24.00
N LEU A 26 16.40 8.83 22.93
CA LEU A 26 17.86 8.77 22.79
C LEU A 26 18.30 10.00 21.99
N GLN A 27 19.24 10.78 22.52
CA GLN A 27 19.60 12.08 21.94
C GLN A 27 20.65 11.99 20.82
N ASP A 28 21.43 10.91 20.74
CA ASP A 28 22.67 10.94 19.96
C ASP A 28 22.69 10.06 18.69
N GLU A 29 21.62 9.34 18.34
CA GLU A 29 21.62 8.52 17.12
C GLU A 29 20.28 8.51 16.37
N ASN A 30 20.37 8.77 15.05
CA ASN A 30 19.33 8.52 14.05
C ASN A 30 18.02 9.31 14.27
N GLN A 31 18.08 10.64 14.15
CA GLN A 31 16.89 11.48 14.34
C GLN A 31 15.81 11.13 13.28
N PRO A 32 14.54 11.01 13.68
CA PRO A 32 13.46 10.66 12.76
C PRO A 32 13.12 11.83 11.84
N TYR A 33 12.54 11.53 10.69
CA TYR A 33 11.95 12.56 9.84
C TYR A 33 10.69 13.15 10.46
N ARG A 34 10.52 14.44 10.21
CA ARG A 34 9.30 15.22 10.42
C ARG A 34 8.55 15.34 9.09
N LEU A 35 7.22 15.31 9.16
CA LEU A 35 6.32 15.57 8.02
C LEU A 35 5.73 16.97 8.19
N LEU A 36 6.23 17.94 7.43
CA LEU A 36 5.95 19.37 7.62
C LEU A 36 5.78 20.13 6.29
N PRO A 37 4.59 20.10 5.64
CA PRO A 37 3.42 19.28 5.93
C PRO A 37 3.28 18.06 5.00
N GLN A 38 2.27 17.24 5.24
CA GLN A 38 1.74 16.26 4.29
C GLN A 38 0.29 16.63 3.92
N LEU A 39 0.03 16.79 2.63
CA LEU A 39 -1.31 16.97 2.07
C LEU A 39 -1.65 15.74 1.24
N ASP A 40 -2.70 15.02 1.63
CA ASP A 40 -3.30 13.98 0.81
C ASP A 40 -4.61 14.50 0.21
N LEU A 41 -4.84 14.17 -1.06
CA LEU A 41 -6.07 14.46 -1.80
C LEU A 41 -6.47 13.19 -2.54
N ASN A 42 -7.64 12.66 -2.24
CA ASN A 42 -8.19 11.49 -2.91
C ASN A 42 -9.47 11.86 -3.63
N TYR A 43 -9.58 11.45 -4.90
CA TYR A 43 -10.79 11.62 -5.71
C TYR A 43 -11.29 10.25 -6.15
N TYR A 44 -12.61 10.04 -6.11
CA TYR A 44 -13.28 8.79 -6.44
C TYR A 44 -14.49 9.08 -7.31
N THR A 45 -14.63 8.37 -8.42
CA THR A 45 -15.83 8.45 -9.26
C THR A 45 -16.15 7.09 -9.90
N PRO A 46 -17.42 6.68 -9.91
CA PRO A 46 -17.86 5.61 -10.80
C PRO A 46 -17.83 6.15 -12.24
N LEU A 47 -17.15 5.46 -13.17
CA LEU A 47 -17.13 5.83 -14.59
C LEU A 47 -18.27 5.19 -15.37
N MET A 48 -18.63 3.95 -15.03
CA MET A 48 -19.72 3.20 -15.67
C MET A 48 -20.58 2.48 -14.62
N GLY A 49 -21.36 3.27 -13.87
CA GLY A 49 -22.19 2.74 -12.78
C GLY A 49 -21.35 1.93 -11.80
N ASN A 50 -21.73 0.68 -11.53
CA ASN A 50 -21.04 -0.19 -10.59
C ASN A 50 -19.94 -1.07 -11.23
N TYR A 51 -19.69 -0.93 -12.53
CA TYR A 51 -18.79 -1.85 -13.26
C TYR A 51 -17.35 -1.36 -13.33
N VAL A 52 -17.15 -0.03 -13.36
CA VAL A 52 -15.83 0.57 -13.53
C VAL A 52 -15.71 1.76 -12.59
N ASN A 53 -14.77 1.67 -11.67
CA ASN A 53 -14.43 2.72 -10.72
C ASN A 53 -13.10 3.36 -11.12
N PHE A 54 -13.02 4.67 -10.96
CA PHE A 54 -11.80 5.44 -11.14
C PHE A 54 -11.49 6.19 -9.85
N ASP A 55 -10.23 6.10 -9.43
CA ASP A 55 -9.71 6.85 -8.31
C ASP A 55 -8.42 7.59 -8.71
N VAL A 56 -8.16 8.72 -8.07
CA VAL A 56 -6.88 9.40 -8.14
C VAL A 56 -6.46 9.69 -6.72
N LYS A 57 -5.34 9.11 -6.31
CA LYS A 57 -4.70 9.43 -5.04
C LYS A 57 -3.58 10.41 -5.32
N SER A 58 -3.50 11.49 -4.57
CA SER A 58 -2.47 12.50 -4.71
C SER A 58 -1.92 12.84 -3.35
N GLN A 59 -0.60 13.02 -3.27
CA GLN A 59 0.08 13.34 -2.03
C GLN A 59 1.20 14.33 -2.28
N ILE A 60 1.31 15.34 -1.42
CA ILE A 60 2.45 16.25 -1.35
C ILE A 60 3.00 16.17 0.06
N SER A 61 4.26 15.80 0.21
CA SER A 61 4.91 15.66 1.52
C SER A 61 6.23 16.41 1.54
N ARG A 62 6.49 17.16 2.60
CA ARG A 62 7.82 17.69 2.93
C ARG A 62 8.39 16.90 4.09
N PHE A 63 9.51 16.24 3.83
CA PHE A 63 10.34 15.53 4.79
C PHE A 63 11.48 16.44 5.23
N ASP A 64 11.66 16.53 6.53
CA ASP A 64 12.64 17.40 7.17
C ASP A 64 13.27 16.68 8.37
N THR A 65 14.57 16.83 8.59
CA THR A 65 15.28 16.16 9.69
C THR A 65 16.45 16.99 10.21
N ASP A 66 16.69 16.94 11.51
CA ASP A 66 17.87 17.57 12.12
C ASP A 66 19.15 16.70 11.95
N ASP A 67 19.02 15.51 11.37
CA ASP A 67 20.12 14.58 11.10
C ASP A 67 20.85 14.92 9.80
N THR A 68 22.06 15.49 9.91
CA THR A 68 22.90 15.84 8.75
C THR A 68 23.40 14.62 7.93
N ALA A 69 23.20 13.40 8.42
CA ALA A 69 23.48 12.19 7.64
C ALA A 69 22.30 11.78 6.73
N LYS A 70 21.22 12.57 6.72
CA LYS A 70 20.00 12.31 5.96
C LYS A 70 19.61 13.55 5.13
N PRO A 71 19.12 13.38 3.90
CA PRO A 71 18.68 14.49 3.08
C PRO A 71 17.25 14.91 3.40
N ASP A 72 16.91 16.19 3.22
CA ASP A 72 15.51 16.62 3.22
C ASP A 72 14.89 16.36 1.85
N ALA A 73 13.56 16.32 1.76
CA ALA A 73 12.90 16.26 0.46
C ALA A 73 11.49 16.81 0.42
N THR A 74 11.11 17.28 -0.76
CA THR A 74 9.72 17.50 -1.13
C THR A 74 9.32 16.44 -2.15
N ARG A 75 8.28 15.68 -1.83
CA ARG A 75 7.73 14.60 -2.67
C ARG A 75 6.35 14.99 -3.15
N VAL A 76 6.11 14.85 -4.45
CA VAL A 76 4.79 14.97 -5.08
C VAL A 76 4.46 13.64 -5.72
N HIS A 77 3.28 13.10 -5.44
CA HIS A 77 2.83 11.81 -5.92
C HIS A 77 1.42 11.91 -6.47
N VAL A 78 1.18 11.25 -7.59
CA VAL A 78 -0.13 11.13 -8.23
C VAL A 78 -0.29 9.71 -8.75
N GLU A 79 -1.35 9.04 -8.29
CA GLU A 79 -1.66 7.63 -8.59
C GLU A 79 -3.10 7.53 -9.10
N PRO A 80 -3.35 7.75 -10.41
CA PRO A 80 -4.60 7.36 -11.03
C PRO A 80 -4.73 5.83 -11.06
N GLY A 81 -5.94 5.35 -10.77
CA GLY A 81 -6.30 3.94 -10.71
C GLY A 81 -7.64 3.67 -11.38
N LEU A 82 -7.73 2.55 -12.09
CA LEU A 82 -8.95 2.00 -12.64
C LEU A 82 -9.21 0.65 -11.99
N THR A 83 -10.42 0.43 -11.47
CA THR A 83 -10.83 -0.82 -10.82
C THR A 83 -12.11 -1.36 -11.45
N ILE A 84 -12.11 -2.65 -11.81
CA ILE A 84 -13.25 -3.39 -12.34
C ILE A 84 -13.61 -4.50 -11.34
N PRO A 85 -14.59 -4.30 -10.44
CA PRO A 85 -15.00 -5.28 -9.46
C PRO A 85 -16.19 -6.10 -9.98
N LEU A 86 -15.93 -7.31 -10.48
CA LEU A 86 -16.97 -8.27 -10.85
C LEU A 86 -17.32 -9.14 -9.64
N SER A 87 -18.59 -9.29 -9.31
CA SER A 87 -19.04 -10.13 -8.20
C SER A 87 -20.36 -10.82 -8.51
N ASN A 88 -20.49 -12.07 -8.05
CA ASN A 88 -21.75 -12.80 -7.99
C ASN A 88 -21.91 -13.45 -6.60
N SER A 89 -22.87 -14.37 -6.43
CA SER A 89 -23.14 -14.99 -5.12
C SER A 89 -22.03 -15.90 -4.58
N TRP A 90 -21.12 -16.38 -5.43
CA TRP A 90 -20.11 -17.39 -5.06
C TRP A 90 -18.68 -17.00 -5.43
N ALA A 91 -18.46 -15.85 -6.08
CA ALA A 91 -17.14 -15.38 -6.46
C ALA A 91 -17.05 -13.86 -6.59
N THR A 92 -15.85 -13.36 -6.36
CA THR A 92 -15.42 -11.99 -6.65
C THR A 92 -14.17 -12.02 -7.51
N TRP A 93 -14.12 -11.19 -8.53
CA TRP A 93 -12.96 -10.96 -9.38
C TRP A 93 -12.77 -9.46 -9.55
N THR A 94 -11.69 -8.93 -8.97
CA THR A 94 -11.31 -7.52 -9.08
C THR A 94 -10.05 -7.38 -9.93
N THR A 95 -10.16 -6.65 -11.02
CA THR A 95 -9.02 -6.25 -11.85
C THR A 95 -8.72 -4.77 -11.63
N GLU A 96 -7.45 -4.44 -11.42
CA GLU A 96 -6.98 -3.12 -11.03
C GLU A 96 -5.75 -2.76 -11.87
N ALA A 97 -5.74 -1.54 -12.40
CA ALA A 97 -4.60 -0.97 -13.11
C ALA A 97 -4.32 0.42 -12.56
N ARG A 98 -3.07 0.70 -12.20
CA ARG A 98 -2.62 1.97 -11.63
C ARG A 98 -1.38 2.48 -12.35
N VAL A 99 -1.18 3.80 -12.32
CA VAL A 99 0.07 4.42 -12.76
C VAL A 99 0.58 5.29 -11.62
N LEU A 100 1.70 4.92 -11.04
CA LEU A 100 2.32 5.63 -9.93
C LEU A 100 3.30 6.66 -10.46
N SER A 101 2.91 7.93 -10.51
CA SER A 101 3.83 9.02 -10.85
C SER A 101 4.32 9.69 -9.58
N THR A 102 5.64 9.81 -9.40
CA THR A 102 6.25 10.45 -8.25
C THR A 102 7.38 11.36 -8.70
N TYR A 103 7.44 12.55 -8.14
CA TYR A 103 8.51 13.51 -8.32
C TYR A 103 9.13 13.84 -6.95
N TYR A 104 10.45 13.86 -6.90
CA TYR A 104 11.24 14.21 -5.72
C TYR A 104 12.11 15.42 -6.03
N SER A 105 12.11 16.37 -5.10
CA SER A 105 13.12 17.40 -4.96
C SER A 105 13.86 17.14 -3.64
N GLN A 106 15.06 16.58 -3.72
CA GLN A 106 15.91 16.19 -2.60
C GLN A 106 16.95 17.28 -2.34
N ASP A 107 17.05 17.76 -1.10
CA ASP A 107 18.10 18.70 -0.69
C ASP A 107 19.29 17.90 -0.14
N LEU A 108 20.37 17.89 -0.91
CA LEU A 108 21.58 17.14 -0.61
C LEU A 108 22.69 18.01 -0.03
N THR A 109 22.46 19.32 0.16
CA THR A 109 23.50 20.30 0.51
C THR A 109 24.08 20.08 1.90
N GLY A 110 23.24 19.67 2.86
CA GLY A 110 23.61 19.38 4.24
C GLY A 110 24.14 17.96 4.49
N LEU A 111 24.17 17.10 3.45
CA LEU A 111 24.44 15.68 3.59
C LEU A 111 25.93 15.40 3.81
N THR A 112 26.30 14.87 4.99
CA THR A 112 27.69 14.59 5.36
C THR A 112 28.24 13.30 4.73
N ASP A 113 27.37 12.33 4.44
CA ASP A 113 27.75 11.09 3.75
C ASP A 113 27.97 11.35 2.26
N THR A 114 29.25 11.41 1.86
CA THR A 114 29.64 11.69 0.48
C THR A 114 29.27 10.56 -0.49
N ASN A 115 29.25 9.30 -0.04
CA ASN A 115 28.88 8.18 -0.92
C ASN A 115 27.39 8.23 -1.24
N LEU A 116 26.57 8.44 -0.20
CA LEU A 116 25.13 8.62 -0.37
C LEU A 116 24.83 9.85 -1.22
N ARG A 117 25.51 10.97 -0.98
CA ARG A 117 25.35 12.21 -1.77
C ARG A 117 25.64 12.01 -3.26
N ASN A 118 26.62 11.17 -3.60
CA ASN A 118 26.96 10.89 -5.01
C ASN A 118 26.01 9.88 -5.66
N GLN A 119 25.23 9.14 -4.87
CA GLN A 119 24.25 8.17 -5.36
C GLN A 119 22.89 8.82 -5.62
N LEU A 120 22.52 9.82 -4.81
CA LEU A 120 21.23 10.51 -4.88
C LEU A 120 21.25 11.65 -5.90
N ASP A 121 20.11 11.88 -6.55
CA ASP A 121 19.90 13.01 -7.45
C ASP A 121 18.99 14.06 -6.79
N GLU A 122 19.29 15.35 -6.93
CA GLU A 122 18.43 16.41 -6.36
C GLU A 122 17.01 16.42 -6.96
N ASN A 123 16.84 15.98 -8.21
CA ASN A 123 15.56 15.97 -8.90
C ASN A 123 15.32 14.62 -9.56
N VAL A 124 14.31 13.88 -9.11
CA VAL A 124 13.98 12.55 -9.63
C VAL A 124 12.51 12.46 -9.99
N SER A 125 12.23 11.97 -11.19
CA SER A 125 10.88 11.61 -11.63
C SER A 125 10.81 10.09 -11.82
N ARG A 126 9.77 9.46 -11.29
CA ARG A 126 9.54 8.03 -11.39
C ARG A 126 8.10 7.76 -11.81
N VAL A 127 7.91 6.90 -12.81
CA VAL A 127 6.58 6.47 -13.28
C VAL A 127 6.55 4.96 -13.35
N ILE A 128 5.74 4.32 -12.51
CA ILE A 128 5.63 2.86 -12.46
C ILE A 128 4.18 2.46 -12.76
N PRO A 129 3.89 1.75 -13.86
CA PRO A 129 2.59 1.11 -14.03
C PRO A 129 2.46 -0.10 -13.11
N GLU A 130 1.27 -0.36 -12.61
CA GLU A 130 0.93 -1.51 -11.78
C GLU A 130 -0.32 -2.17 -12.34
N PHE A 131 -0.27 -3.49 -12.48
CA PHE A 131 -1.42 -4.31 -12.83
C PHE A 131 -1.64 -5.38 -11.78
N ARG A 132 -2.88 -5.52 -11.33
CA ARG A 132 -3.29 -6.51 -10.34
C ARG A 132 -4.61 -7.13 -10.76
N THR A 133 -4.71 -8.45 -10.64
CA THR A 133 -5.99 -9.15 -10.77
C THR A 133 -6.13 -10.13 -9.61
N HIS A 134 -7.21 -10.02 -8.85
CA HIS A 134 -7.51 -10.84 -7.69
C HIS A 134 -8.86 -11.53 -7.87
N ALA A 135 -8.88 -12.84 -7.68
CA ALA A 135 -10.08 -13.65 -7.72
C ALA A 135 -10.22 -14.42 -6.40
N ARG A 136 -11.46 -14.53 -5.92
CA ARG A 136 -11.81 -15.27 -4.72
C ARG A 136 -13.15 -15.96 -4.93
N MET A 137 -13.25 -17.19 -4.46
CA MET A 137 -14.49 -17.96 -4.49
C MET A 137 -14.96 -18.24 -3.07
N TYR A 138 -16.26 -18.50 -2.91
CA TYR A 138 -16.91 -18.83 -1.65
C TYR A 138 -17.65 -20.15 -1.87
N LEU A 139 -17.13 -21.21 -1.27
CA LEU A 139 -17.71 -22.54 -1.32
C LEU A 139 -18.23 -22.89 0.06
N GLU A 140 -19.45 -23.40 0.14
CA GLU A 140 -20.09 -23.77 1.41
C GLU A 140 -20.50 -25.24 1.38
N ARG A 141 -20.36 -25.91 2.53
CA ARG A 141 -20.90 -27.25 2.74
C ARG A 141 -21.44 -27.40 4.16
N ASP A 142 -22.58 -28.08 4.26
CA ASP A 142 -23.21 -28.45 5.54
C ASP A 142 -22.55 -29.68 6.20
N THR A 143 -21.69 -30.38 5.46
CA THR A 143 -20.96 -31.55 5.96
C THR A 143 -19.58 -31.12 6.46
N SER A 144 -19.46 -30.90 7.77
CA SER A 144 -18.16 -30.74 8.43
C SER A 144 -17.79 -32.01 9.20
N TRP A 145 -16.51 -32.18 9.53
CA TRP A 145 -16.06 -33.29 10.39
C TRP A 145 -16.46 -33.10 11.86
N ILE A 146 -17.05 -31.95 12.18
CA ILE A 146 -17.61 -31.57 13.47
C ILE A 146 -19.13 -31.44 13.25
N GLU A 147 -19.92 -32.27 13.95
CA GLU A 147 -21.39 -32.18 13.86
C GLU A 147 -21.89 -30.82 14.36
N GLY A 148 -22.92 -30.27 13.69
CA GLY A 148 -23.50 -28.96 14.04
C GLY A 148 -22.69 -27.75 13.57
N TYR A 149 -21.81 -27.91 12.58
CA TYR A 149 -21.03 -26.81 12.01
C TYR A 149 -21.18 -26.74 10.49
N THR A 150 -21.37 -25.53 9.98
CA THR A 150 -21.27 -25.20 8.55
C THR A 150 -19.82 -24.82 8.24
N GLN A 151 -19.25 -25.42 7.17
CA GLN A 151 -17.89 -25.14 6.76
C GLN A 151 -17.85 -24.38 5.44
N THR A 152 -17.06 -23.30 5.39
CA THR A 152 -16.75 -22.61 4.15
C THR A 152 -15.30 -22.87 3.72
N LEU A 153 -15.06 -22.83 2.41
CA LEU A 153 -13.75 -22.81 1.78
C LEU A 153 -13.67 -21.62 0.83
N GLU A 154 -12.71 -20.73 1.11
CA GLU A 154 -12.51 -19.47 0.41
C GLU A 154 -11.16 -19.48 -0.31
N PRO A 155 -11.02 -20.18 -1.45
CA PRO A 155 -9.80 -20.11 -2.23
C PRO A 155 -9.69 -18.73 -2.89
N GLN A 156 -8.47 -18.21 -2.97
CA GLN A 156 -8.15 -16.96 -3.64
C GLN A 156 -6.83 -17.04 -4.40
N LEU A 157 -6.78 -16.32 -5.51
CA LEU A 157 -5.67 -16.24 -6.44
C LEU A 157 -5.45 -14.77 -6.83
N GLN A 158 -4.21 -14.33 -6.88
CA GLN A 158 -3.84 -13.00 -7.32
C GLN A 158 -2.61 -13.04 -8.21
N TYR A 159 -2.67 -12.31 -9.32
CA TYR A 159 -1.50 -11.97 -10.10
C TYR A 159 -1.19 -10.48 -9.93
N LEU A 160 0.08 -10.15 -9.72
CA LEU A 160 0.59 -8.79 -9.58
C LEU A 160 1.79 -8.60 -10.48
N TYR A 161 1.71 -7.58 -11.33
CA TYR A 161 2.77 -7.16 -12.22
C TYR A 161 3.13 -5.69 -11.98
N VAL A 162 4.41 -5.44 -11.70
CA VAL A 162 5.04 -4.14 -11.51
C VAL A 162 6.43 -4.24 -12.14
N PRO A 163 6.75 -3.45 -13.19
CA PRO A 163 8.05 -3.50 -13.83
C PRO A 163 9.15 -3.05 -12.87
N GLU A 164 10.38 -3.46 -13.17
CA GLU A 164 11.55 -2.99 -12.44
C GLU A 164 11.93 -1.59 -12.89
N GLU A 165 12.11 -0.70 -11.92
CA GLU A 165 12.62 0.66 -12.10
C GLU A 165 13.75 0.89 -11.11
N ASP A 166 14.85 1.46 -11.60
CA ASP A 166 15.96 1.86 -10.76
C ASP A 166 15.53 3.03 -9.86
N GLN A 167 15.66 2.83 -8.55
CA GLN A 167 15.28 3.78 -7.51
C GLN A 167 16.46 4.05 -6.57
N THR A 168 17.69 3.70 -6.99
CA THR A 168 18.90 3.86 -6.17
C THR A 168 19.25 5.33 -5.93
N ASN A 169 18.78 6.23 -6.79
CA ASN A 169 18.94 7.68 -6.67
C ASN A 169 17.88 8.37 -5.79
N ILE A 170 16.96 7.62 -5.18
CA ILE A 170 15.92 8.13 -4.28
C ILE A 170 16.19 7.65 -2.85
N TYR A 171 16.20 8.56 -1.88
CA TYR A 171 16.32 8.19 -0.47
C TYR A 171 15.02 7.60 0.09
N ASN A 172 15.11 6.77 1.14
CA ASN A 172 13.94 6.20 1.81
C ASN A 172 13.53 7.07 3.01
N TYR A 173 12.36 7.71 2.95
CA TYR A 173 11.85 8.63 3.98
C TYR A 173 10.81 7.97 4.89
N ASP A 174 9.73 7.43 4.32
CA ASP A 174 8.62 6.78 5.02
C ASP A 174 8.46 5.28 4.68
N THR A 175 9.58 4.68 4.24
CA THR A 175 9.63 3.34 3.68
C THR A 175 10.26 2.35 4.65
N THR A 176 9.49 1.33 5.04
CA THR A 176 9.97 0.15 5.78
C THR A 176 9.37 -1.13 5.21
N LEU A 177 10.04 -2.26 5.40
CA LEU A 177 9.54 -3.56 4.95
C LEU A 177 8.29 -3.95 5.77
N LEU A 178 7.18 -4.20 5.08
CA LEU A 178 5.95 -4.65 5.73
C LEU A 178 6.09 -6.12 6.11
N GLN A 179 5.59 -6.47 7.30
CA GLN A 179 5.44 -7.87 7.68
C GLN A 179 4.43 -8.56 6.74
N THR A 180 4.69 -9.83 6.45
CA THR A 180 3.84 -10.67 5.61
C THR A 180 3.09 -11.66 6.47
N ASP A 181 1.82 -11.37 6.71
CA ASP A 181 0.83 -12.33 7.21
C ASP A 181 0.04 -12.92 6.03
N TYR A 182 -0.97 -13.76 6.31
CA TYR A 182 -1.81 -14.36 5.27
C TYR A 182 -2.46 -13.31 4.35
N TYR A 183 -2.98 -12.23 4.92
CA TYR A 183 -3.61 -11.16 4.13
C TYR A 183 -2.57 -10.34 3.35
N GLY A 184 -1.37 -10.17 3.91
CA GLY A 184 -0.23 -9.55 3.27
C GLY A 184 0.25 -10.26 2.01
N LEU A 185 -0.04 -11.56 1.83
CA LEU A 185 0.26 -12.30 0.59
C LEU A 185 -0.43 -11.70 -0.65
N PHE A 186 -1.58 -11.06 -0.45
CA PHE A 186 -2.41 -10.47 -1.50
C PHE A 186 -2.27 -8.93 -1.58
N ARG A 187 -1.33 -8.35 -0.82
CA ARG A 187 -1.03 -6.91 -0.87
C ARG A 187 -0.24 -6.58 -2.15
N SER A 188 -0.52 -5.44 -2.79
CA SER A 188 0.26 -4.97 -3.94
C SER A 188 1.60 -4.31 -3.57
N ARG A 189 1.81 -4.01 -2.29
CA ARG A 189 2.99 -3.32 -1.75
C ARG A 189 3.80 -4.20 -0.81
N LYS A 190 5.12 -4.22 -0.99
CA LYS A 190 6.08 -4.87 -0.08
C LYS A 190 6.61 -3.93 1.00
N TYR A 191 6.71 -2.64 0.69
CA TYR A 191 7.16 -1.60 1.60
C TYR A 191 6.01 -0.67 1.99
N SER A 192 6.15 0.03 3.13
CA SER A 192 5.31 1.18 3.46
C SER A 192 5.66 2.39 2.60
N GLY A 193 4.79 3.39 2.63
CA GLY A 193 5.04 4.64 1.91
C GLY A 193 5.09 4.42 0.40
N ILE A 194 5.78 5.34 -0.28
CA ILE A 194 5.92 5.33 -1.73
C ILE A 194 7.36 5.59 -2.18
N ASP A 195 8.36 5.63 -1.29
CA ASP A 195 9.75 5.85 -1.75
C ASP A 195 10.31 4.63 -2.46
N LYS A 196 9.95 3.42 -2.03
CA LYS A 196 10.39 2.18 -2.66
C LYS A 196 9.23 1.32 -3.12
N ILE A 197 9.12 1.17 -4.44
CA ILE A 197 8.17 0.26 -5.07
C ILE A 197 8.94 -0.95 -5.58
N ALA A 198 8.70 -2.12 -4.99
CA ALA A 198 9.34 -3.36 -5.42
C ALA A 198 8.77 -3.79 -6.77
N SER A 199 9.64 -4.26 -7.66
CA SER A 199 9.20 -4.99 -8.85
C SER A 199 8.46 -6.26 -8.44
N ALA A 200 7.46 -6.62 -9.24
CA ALA A 200 6.63 -7.77 -8.98
C ALA A 200 6.27 -8.44 -10.30
N ASN A 201 6.46 -9.76 -10.35
CA ASN A 201 5.84 -10.61 -11.34
C ASN A 201 5.47 -11.89 -10.61
N GLN A 202 4.41 -11.80 -9.80
CA GLN A 202 4.14 -12.81 -8.79
C GLN A 202 2.71 -13.32 -8.86
N LEU A 203 2.56 -14.61 -8.56
CA LEU A 203 1.29 -15.30 -8.43
C LEU A 203 1.11 -15.71 -6.96
N SER A 204 0.21 -15.04 -6.26
CA SER A 204 -0.18 -15.37 -4.89
C SER A 204 -1.40 -16.26 -4.90
N TYR A 205 -1.36 -17.38 -4.18
CA TYR A 205 -2.52 -18.25 -4.01
C TYR A 205 -2.66 -18.67 -2.56
N GLY A 206 -3.90 -18.94 -2.14
CA GLY A 206 -4.16 -19.43 -0.80
C GLY A 206 -5.63 -19.76 -0.62
N ALA A 207 -5.95 -20.38 0.50
CA ALA A 207 -7.33 -20.61 0.89
C ALA A 207 -7.49 -20.44 2.39
N SER A 208 -8.68 -19.97 2.76
CA SER A 208 -9.14 -19.96 4.15
C SER A 208 -10.29 -20.95 4.28
N THR A 209 -10.34 -21.69 5.37
CA THR A 209 -11.54 -22.44 5.74
C THR A 209 -12.04 -21.95 7.09
N ARG A 210 -13.35 -21.72 7.18
CA ARG A 210 -14.02 -21.22 8.37
C ARG A 210 -15.10 -22.18 8.80
N PHE A 211 -15.33 -22.26 10.10
CA PHE A 211 -16.36 -23.09 10.72
C PHE A 211 -17.33 -22.20 11.50
N PHE A 212 -18.61 -22.31 11.18
CA PHE A 212 -19.70 -21.58 11.81
C PHE A 212 -20.58 -22.55 12.60
N ASP A 213 -20.99 -22.18 13.80
CA ASP A 213 -21.98 -22.95 14.57
C ASP A 213 -23.41 -22.69 14.07
N ASP A 214 -24.40 -23.34 14.69
CA ASP A 214 -25.83 -23.17 14.37
C ASP A 214 -26.37 -21.73 14.56
N ASP A 215 -25.66 -20.88 15.32
CA ASP A 215 -25.95 -19.45 15.48
C ASP A 215 -25.26 -18.58 14.38
N TYR A 216 -24.63 -19.21 13.38
CA TYR A 216 -23.81 -18.58 12.34
C TYR A 216 -22.60 -17.81 12.89
N LYS A 217 -22.05 -18.19 14.05
CA LYS A 217 -20.84 -17.57 14.63
C LYS A 217 -19.59 -18.30 14.19
N GLU A 218 -18.61 -17.58 13.66
CA GLU A 218 -17.30 -18.13 13.32
C GLU A 218 -16.58 -18.60 14.61
N ARG A 219 -16.27 -19.90 14.70
CA ARG A 219 -15.58 -20.50 15.84
C ARG A 219 -14.13 -20.88 15.54
N LEU A 220 -13.81 -21.10 14.26
CA LEU A 220 -12.47 -21.47 13.82
C LEU A 220 -12.21 -20.94 12.41
N ASN A 221 -10.99 -20.46 12.19
CA ASN A 221 -10.47 -20.08 10.89
C ASN A 221 -9.04 -20.58 10.73
N ILE A 222 -8.81 -21.30 9.65
CA ILE A 222 -7.49 -21.77 9.25
C ILE A 222 -7.20 -21.23 7.86
N SER A 223 -6.06 -20.58 7.69
CA SER A 223 -5.65 -19.97 6.43
C SER A 223 -4.24 -20.39 6.05
N PHE A 224 -4.03 -20.70 4.78
CA PHE A 224 -2.73 -21.05 4.22
C PHE A 224 -2.58 -20.41 2.84
N GLY A 225 -1.37 -19.96 2.52
CA GLY A 225 -1.09 -19.35 1.23
C GLY A 225 0.39 -19.21 0.97
N GLN A 226 0.72 -18.94 -0.28
CA GLN A 226 2.08 -18.81 -0.76
C GLN A 226 2.12 -17.80 -1.92
N ILE A 227 3.28 -17.18 -2.10
CA ILE A 227 3.61 -16.38 -3.27
C ILE A 227 4.60 -17.20 -4.13
N TYR A 228 4.28 -17.33 -5.41
CA TYR A 228 5.19 -17.82 -6.45
C TYR A 228 5.76 -16.63 -7.22
N TYR A 229 7.07 -16.61 -7.45
CA TYR A 229 7.83 -15.56 -8.14
C TYR A 229 8.42 -16.10 -9.43
#